data_AF-A0A4V1TIS4-F1
#
_entry.id   AF-A0A4V1TIS4-F1
#
_cell.length_a   1.000
_cell.length_b   1.000
_cell.length_c   1.000
_cell.angle_alpha   90.00
_cell.angle_beta   90.00
_cell.angle_gamma   90.00
#
_symmetry.space_group_name_H-M   'P 1'
#
loop_
_entity.id
_entity.type
_entity.pdbx_description
1 polymer ?
#
loop_
_entity_poly.entity_id
_entity_poly.type
_entity_poly.pdbx_seq_one_letter_code
_entity_poly.pdbx_strand_id
1 'polypeptide(L)'
;MVLLTNDDGYQAAGLRALRDALRDWATVIVVAPESEQSATSHTLTLHRPLRVREVEPAIFALDGSPADCVYLGMVASERLLPRRPEMVVSGLNHGLNLGNDVFYSGTVGGAREGALRG
;
A
#
# COMPACT_ATOMS: atom_id res chain seq x y z
N MET A 1 -14.57 -3.72 -0.90
CA MET A 1 -13.25 -4.15 -0.39
C MET A 1 -12.23 -3.13 -0.83
N VAL A 2 -11.47 -2.63 0.12
CA VAL A 2 -10.45 -1.61 -0.07
C VAL A 2 -9.08 -2.25 0.13
N LEU A 3 -8.16 -1.96 -0.79
CA LEU A 3 -6.74 -2.24 -0.62
C LEU A 3 -6.08 -1.00 -0.01
N LEU A 4 -5.41 -1.15 1.13
CA LEU A 4 -4.78 -0.06 1.85
C LEU A 4 -3.25 -0.25 1.89
N THR A 5 -2.50 0.81 1.61
CA THR A 5 -1.04 0.84 1.67
C THR A 5 -0.52 2.16 2.25
N ASN A 6 0.79 2.29 2.48
CA ASN A 6 1.50 3.53 2.82
C ASN A 6 3.00 3.41 2.49
N ASP A 7 3.76 4.48 2.74
CA ASP A 7 5.22 4.53 2.71
C ASP A 7 5.88 4.47 4.09
N ASP A 8 5.17 4.75 5.18
CA ASP A 8 5.73 4.66 6.55
C ASP A 8 5.88 3.20 7.06
N GLY A 9 5.35 2.22 6.33
CA GLY A 9 5.38 0.80 6.65
C GLY A 9 4.18 0.28 7.46
N TYR A 10 4.06 -1.05 7.56
CA TYR A 10 2.87 -1.72 8.10
C TYR A 10 2.58 -1.45 9.58
N GLN A 11 3.59 -1.05 10.36
CA GLN A 11 3.45 -0.75 11.79
C GLN A 11 3.03 0.70 12.08
N ALA A 12 3.02 1.56 11.06
CA ALA A 12 2.75 2.98 11.23
C ALA A 12 1.39 3.25 11.88
N ALA A 13 1.38 4.13 12.87
CA ALA A 13 0.16 4.51 13.58
C ALA A 13 -0.89 5.12 12.64
N GLY A 14 -0.47 5.91 11.64
CA GLY A 14 -1.35 6.52 10.64
C GLY A 14 -2.07 5.48 9.77
N LEU A 15 -1.35 4.44 9.34
CA LEU A 15 -1.93 3.32 8.57
C LEU A 15 -2.97 2.56 9.39
N ARG A 16 -2.67 2.27 10.65
CA ARG A 16 -3.61 1.59 11.57
C ARG A 16 -4.85 2.43 11.82
N ALA A 17 -4.69 3.72 12.10
CA ALA A 17 -5.81 4.64 12.31
C ALA A 17 -6.70 4.72 11.06
N LEU A 18 -6.10 4.81 9.86
CA LEU A 18 -6.85 4.86 8.61
C LEU A 18 -7.58 3.54 8.32
N ARG A 19 -6.95 2.40 8.56
CA ARG A 19 -7.59 1.08 8.49
C ARG A 19 -8.81 1.03 9.41
N ASP A 20 -8.65 1.47 10.65
CA ASP A 20 -9.69 1.42 11.67
C ASP A 20 -10.90 2.26 11.27
N ALA A 21 -10.69 3.47 10.75
CA ALA A 21 -11.75 4.32 10.23
C ALA A 21 -12.46 3.75 8.98
N LEU A 22 -11.75 3.03 8.11
CA LEU A 22 -12.31 2.46 6.88
C LEU A 22 -13.07 1.14 7.13
N ARG A 23 -12.74 0.41 8.19
CA ARG A 23 -13.35 -0.91 8.50
C ARG A 23 -14.85 -0.83 8.79
N ASP A 24 -15.35 0.32 9.22
CA ASP A 24 -16.79 0.55 9.43
C ASP A 24 -17.59 0.59 8.12
N TRP A 25 -16.92 0.82 6.98
CA TRP A 25 -17.55 1.06 5.68
C TRP A 25 -17.25 -0.04 4.65
N ALA A 26 -16.14 -0.74 4.81
CA ALA A 26 -15.71 -1.78 3.88
C ALA A 26 -14.79 -2.81 4.53
N THR A 27 -14.71 -4.01 3.94
CA THR A 27 -13.60 -4.93 4.19
C THR A 27 -12.30 -4.29 3.73
N VAL A 28 -11.35 -4.10 4.64
CA VAL A 28 -10.03 -3.52 4.35
C VAL A 28 -8.97 -4.60 4.44
N ILE A 29 -8.16 -4.72 3.39
CA ILE A 29 -6.93 -5.52 3.41
C ILE A 29 -5.75 -4.58 3.27
N VAL A 30 -4.78 -4.72 4.17
CA VAL A 30 -3.57 -3.91 4.18
C VAL A 30 -2.44 -4.67 3.50
N VAL A 31 -1.81 -4.07 2.51
CA VAL A 31 -0.54 -4.53 1.94
C VAL A 31 0.41 -3.34 1.99
N ALA A 32 1.42 -3.42 2.85
CA ALA A 32 2.30 -2.29 3.14
C ALA A 32 3.77 -2.74 3.24
N PRO A 33 4.73 -1.82 3.05
CA PRO A 33 6.14 -2.12 3.21
C PRO A 33 6.50 -2.66 4.61
N GLU A 34 7.50 -3.53 4.70
CA GLU A 34 8.04 -4.04 5.97
C GLU A 34 8.76 -2.96 6.78
N SER A 35 9.39 -2.01 6.08
CA SER A 35 10.10 -0.85 6.66
C SER A 35 9.62 0.46 6.02
N GLU A 36 10.00 1.60 6.61
CA GLU A 36 9.80 2.91 6.00
C GLU A 36 10.43 2.99 4.60
N GLN A 37 9.69 3.58 3.65
CA GLN A 37 9.99 3.73 2.23
C GLN A 37 9.70 5.16 1.76
N SER A 38 10.00 6.16 2.60
CA SER A 38 9.84 7.57 2.22
C SER A 38 10.68 7.93 0.99
N ALA A 39 10.18 8.83 0.15
CA ALA A 39 10.84 9.31 -1.06
C ALA A 39 11.14 8.25 -2.15
N THR A 40 10.47 7.09 -2.14
CA THR A 40 10.66 6.07 -3.18
C THR A 40 9.96 6.35 -4.51
N SER A 41 9.16 7.42 -4.62
CA SER A 41 8.34 7.73 -5.79
C SER A 41 7.51 6.51 -6.23
N HIS A 42 7.42 6.26 -7.54
CA HIS A 42 6.75 5.12 -8.16
C HIS A 42 7.75 4.03 -8.59
N THR A 43 8.47 3.45 -7.63
CA THR A 43 9.46 2.40 -7.91
C THR A 43 8.81 1.02 -7.92
N LEU A 44 9.05 0.22 -8.97
CA LEU A 44 8.68 -1.20 -9.02
C LEU A 44 9.91 -2.09 -8.98
N THR A 45 9.89 -3.13 -8.15
CA THR A 45 10.97 -4.10 -8.00
C THR A 45 10.82 -5.21 -9.04
N LEU A 46 11.65 -5.16 -10.09
CA LEU A 46 11.61 -6.13 -11.21
C LEU A 46 12.78 -7.12 -11.24
N HIS A 47 13.86 -6.83 -10.52
CA HIS A 47 15.14 -7.53 -10.64
C HIS A 47 15.41 -8.55 -9.53
N ARG A 48 14.50 -8.66 -8.54
CA ARG A 48 14.57 -9.65 -7.46
C ARG A 48 13.16 -10.10 -7.07
N PRO A 49 13.00 -11.32 -6.52
CA PRO A 49 11.71 -11.75 -5.99
C PRO A 49 11.33 -10.92 -4.76
N LEU A 50 10.05 -10.55 -4.70
CA LEU A 50 9.43 -9.90 -3.54
C LEU A 50 8.95 -10.96 -2.54
N ARG A 51 9.09 -10.68 -1.24
CA ARG A 51 8.65 -11.52 -0.14
C ARG A 51 7.48 -10.87 0.57
N VAL A 52 6.37 -11.60 0.65
CA VAL A 52 5.17 -11.18 1.36
C VAL A 52 4.91 -12.09 2.54
N ARG A 53 4.50 -11.50 3.67
CA ARG A 53 4.14 -12.25 4.89
C ARG A 53 2.89 -11.65 5.49
N GLU A 54 1.93 -12.50 5.86
CA GLU A 54 0.82 -12.08 6.72
C GLU A 54 1.36 -11.87 8.14
N VAL A 55 1.24 -10.64 8.64
CA VAL A 55 1.77 -10.24 9.96
C VAL A 55 0.68 -10.19 11.02
N GLU A 56 -0.53 -9.87 10.59
CA GLU A 56 -1.77 -9.88 11.36
C GLU A 56 -2.92 -10.26 10.39
N PRO A 57 -4.08 -10.72 10.89
CA PRO A 57 -5.22 -10.97 10.02
C PRO A 57 -5.53 -9.78 9.12
N ALA A 58 -5.54 -10.01 7.81
CA ALA A 58 -5.74 -9.00 6.77
C ALA A 58 -4.68 -7.87 6.71
N ILE A 59 -3.49 -8.10 7.27
CA ILE A 59 -2.31 -7.24 7.10
C ILE A 59 -1.15 -8.06 6.56
N PHE A 60 -0.64 -7.63 5.42
CA PHE A 60 0.50 -8.22 4.75
C PHE A 60 1.65 -7.21 4.71
N ALA A 61 2.83 -7.63 5.18
CA ALA A 61 4.07 -6.89 5.04
C ALA A 61 4.82 -7.38 3.80
N LEU A 62 5.36 -6.44 3.03
CA LEU A 62 6.12 -6.70 1.81
C LEU A 62 7.52 -6.10 1.90
N ASP A 63 8.54 -6.82 1.45
CA ASP A 63 9.90 -6.29 1.31
C ASP A 63 10.09 -5.39 0.07
N GLY A 64 9.13 -4.51 -0.24
CA GLY A 64 9.11 -3.69 -1.45
C GLY A 64 8.57 -2.28 -1.22
N SER A 65 8.38 -1.55 -2.32
CA SER A 65 7.83 -0.19 -2.28
C SER A 65 6.30 -0.19 -2.08
N PRO A 66 5.67 0.97 -1.82
CA PRO A 66 4.21 1.09 -1.81
C PRO A 66 3.57 0.74 -3.16
N ALA A 67 4.26 1.04 -4.28
CA ALA A 67 3.79 0.64 -5.60
C ALA A 67 3.89 -0.88 -5.80
N ASP A 68 4.93 -1.54 -5.29
CA ASP A 68 5.02 -3.01 -5.29
C ASP A 68 3.88 -3.64 -4.47
N CYS A 69 3.51 -3.03 -3.35
CA CYS A 69 2.40 -3.47 -2.51
C CYS A 69 1.07 -3.44 -3.27
N VAL A 70 0.80 -2.32 -3.95
CA VAL A 70 -0.43 -2.18 -4.75
C VAL A 70 -0.39 -3.08 -5.97
N TYR A 71 0.74 -3.16 -6.66
CA TYR A 71 0.95 -4.08 -7.79
C TYR A 71 0.61 -5.52 -7.40
N LEU A 72 1.20 -6.02 -6.31
CA LEU A 72 0.95 -7.39 -5.85
C LEU A 72 -0.49 -7.59 -5.37
N GLY A 73 -1.05 -6.62 -4.64
CA GLY A 73 -2.46 -6.68 -4.25
C GLY A 73 -3.40 -6.79 -5.47
N MET A 74 -3.10 -6.06 -6.54
CA MET A 74 -3.93 -6.06 -7.76
C MET A 74 -3.69 -7.30 -8.64
N VAL A 75 -2.43 -7.69 -8.86
CA VAL A 75 -2.04 -8.72 -9.84
C VAL A 75 -1.95 -10.12 -9.24
N ALA A 76 -1.48 -10.23 -8.00
CA ALA A 76 -1.43 -11.50 -7.26
C ALA A 76 -2.64 -11.68 -6.33
N SER A 77 -3.76 -11.03 -6.70
CA SER A 77 -4.96 -10.92 -5.88
C SER A 77 -5.37 -12.27 -5.29
N GLU A 78 -5.52 -13.35 -6.06
CA GLU A 78 -6.01 -14.63 -5.55
C GLU A 78 -5.24 -15.24 -4.35
N ARG A 79 -3.97 -14.86 -4.13
CA ARG A 79 -3.19 -15.31 -2.96
C ARG A 79 -3.24 -14.37 -1.76
N LEU A 80 -3.57 -13.09 -1.98
CA LEU A 80 -3.52 -12.03 -0.95
C LEU A 80 -4.90 -11.45 -0.64
N LEU A 81 -5.73 -11.33 -1.67
CA LEU A 81 -7.06 -10.76 -1.68
C LEU A 81 -8.07 -11.80 -2.19
N PRO A 82 -9.21 -12.00 -1.51
CA PRO A 82 -10.23 -12.95 -1.96
C PRO A 82 -10.92 -12.54 -3.28
N ARG A 83 -10.73 -11.30 -3.71
CA ARG A 83 -11.27 -10.72 -4.95
C ARG A 83 -10.49 -9.46 -5.32
N ARG A 84 -10.74 -8.89 -6.51
CA ARG A 84 -10.18 -7.58 -6.87
C ARG A 84 -10.75 -6.48 -5.95
N PRO A 85 -9.94 -5.53 -5.45
CA PRO A 85 -10.44 -4.41 -4.66
C PRO A 85 -11.20 -3.42 -5.56
N GLU A 86 -12.20 -2.74 -4.98
CA GLU A 86 -12.95 -1.67 -5.69
C GLU A 86 -12.26 -0.30 -5.57
N MET A 87 -11.34 -0.18 -4.61
CA MET A 87 -10.63 1.07 -4.32
C MET A 87 -9.27 0.77 -3.72
N VAL A 88 -8.27 1.56 -4.10
CA VAL A 88 -6.96 1.62 -3.46
C VAL A 88 -6.87 2.91 -2.66
N VAL A 89 -6.48 2.79 -1.39
CA VAL A 89 -6.20 3.93 -0.51
C VAL A 89 -4.73 3.85 -0.12
N SER A 90 -4.04 4.98 -0.16
CA SER A 90 -2.61 5.08 0.20
C SER A 90 -2.43 6.18 1.24
N GLY A 91 -1.91 5.82 2.42
CA GLY A 91 -1.75 6.71 3.57
C GLY A 91 -2.05 6.01 4.91
N LEU A 92 -2.26 6.74 6.01
CA LEU A 92 -2.07 8.18 6.14
C LEU A 92 -0.57 8.46 6.35
N ASN A 93 0.01 9.30 5.51
CA ASN A 93 1.44 9.64 5.59
C ASN A 93 1.70 10.56 6.78
N HIS A 94 2.78 10.33 7.52
CA HIS A 94 3.32 11.25 8.51
C HIS A 94 4.06 12.44 7.84
N GLY A 95 3.30 13.31 7.17
CA GLY A 95 3.86 14.47 6.48
C GLY A 95 2.92 15.04 5.44
N LEU A 96 3.33 16.17 4.87
CA LEU A 96 2.62 16.81 3.77
C LEU A 96 3.27 16.41 2.45
N ASN A 97 2.47 16.04 1.45
CA ASN A 97 2.92 15.87 0.07
C ASN A 97 2.41 17.07 -0.74
N LEU A 98 3.19 18.17 -0.80
CA LEU A 98 2.77 19.43 -1.43
C LEU A 98 3.63 19.78 -2.66
N GLY A 99 2.98 20.29 -3.70
CA GLY A 99 3.66 20.78 -4.90
C GLY A 99 4.54 19.70 -5.55
N ASN A 100 5.86 19.91 -5.53
CA ASN A 100 6.81 19.01 -6.17
C ASN A 100 7.05 17.70 -5.39
N ASP A 101 6.66 17.63 -4.11
CA ASP A 101 6.81 16.42 -3.30
C ASP A 101 5.99 15.25 -3.86
N VAL A 102 4.92 15.56 -4.61
CA VAL A 102 4.07 14.60 -5.31
C VAL A 102 4.87 13.69 -6.26
N PHE A 103 5.95 14.20 -6.87
CA PHE A 103 6.78 13.39 -7.78
C PHE A 103 7.64 12.36 -7.05
N TYR A 104 7.96 12.59 -5.77
CA TYR A 104 8.83 11.72 -4.97
C TYR A 104 8.08 10.90 -3.93
N SER A 105 6.80 11.21 -3.70
CA SER A 105 5.97 10.58 -2.69
C SER A 105 5.67 9.11 -3.00
N GLY A 106 6.06 8.23 -2.08
CA GLY A 106 5.68 6.81 -2.11
C GLY A 106 4.18 6.62 -1.88
N THR A 107 3.57 7.45 -1.02
CA THR A 107 2.11 7.49 -0.83
C THR A 107 1.38 7.74 -2.16
N VAL A 108 1.80 8.75 -2.93
CA VAL A 108 1.21 9.04 -4.24
C VAL A 108 1.51 7.92 -5.24
N GLY A 109 2.72 7.35 -5.21
CA GLY A 109 3.10 6.20 -6.03
C GLY A 109 2.15 5.02 -5.87
N GLY A 110 1.78 4.67 -4.63
CA GLY A 110 0.80 3.61 -4.35
C GLY A 110 -0.58 3.90 -4.96
N ALA A 111 -1.11 5.11 -4.77
CA ALA A 111 -2.40 5.49 -5.35
C ALA A 111 -2.38 5.49 -6.89
N ARG A 112 -1.28 5.96 -7.49
CA ARG A 112 -1.08 6.01 -8.94
C ARG A 112 -1.00 4.61 -9.55
N GLU A 113 -0.33 3.67 -8.88
CA GLU A 113 -0.30 2.27 -9.33
C GLU A 113 -1.70 1.65 -9.35
N GLY A 114 -2.55 1.97 -8.36
CA GLY A 114 -3.95 1.58 -8.36
C GLY A 114 -4.70 2.12 -9.58
N ALA A 115 -4.59 3.43 -9.84
CA ALA A 115 -5.24 4.08 -10.98
C ALA A 115 -4.79 3.53 -12.34
N LEU A 116 -3.51 3.17 -12.52
CA LEU A 116 -3.01 2.56 -13.75
C LEU A 116 -3.60 1.18 -14.03
N ARG A 117 -4.14 0.52 -13.01
CA ARG A 117 -4.70 -0.84 -13.10
C ARG A 117 -6.22 -0.86 -13.17
N GLY A 118 -6.87 0.30 -13.26
CA GLY A 118 -8.33 0.49 -13.34
C GLY A 118 -9.06 0.09 -12.08
#